data_AF-A0AA88NRC7-F1
#
_entry.id   AF-A0AA88NRC7-F1
#
_cell.length_a   1.000
_cell.length_b   1.000
_cell.length_c   1.000
_cell.angle_alpha   90.00
_cell.angle_beta   90.00
_cell.angle_gamma   90.00
#
_symmetry.space_group_name_H-M   'P 1'
#
loop_
_entity.id
_entity.type
_entity.pdbx_description
1 polymer ?
#
loop_
_entity_poly.entity_id
_entity_poly.type
_entity_poly.pdbx_seq_one_letter_code
_entity_poly.pdbx_strand_id
1 'polypeptide(L)'
;MGACEYVRSKRLTKFLKPTSSTMVKGCESWTIMFTRASLLCMWFVEGLRTLGLLDDLRKNPAMCYSMFVSEERPLQAKDLCTLFEVEFSAQGSNRRARENMTICFWRDWLIDMEKGECSPVTLEKVLEFTSGASVVPPLGFPHRPQIQFLHEANKIFPEAKTCQVILRLPIHNVYDTFKKYMMEGIMQAPGFGVP
;
A
#
# COMPACT_ATOMS: atom_id res chain seq x y z
N MET A 1 4.56 10.98 45.05
CA MET A 1 3.20 11.05 44.48
C MET A 1 3.34 10.84 42.98
N GLY A 2 2.82 9.84 42.30
CA GLY A 2 1.93 8.75 42.67
C GLY A 2 1.51 8.04 41.37
N ALA A 3 1.26 6.74 41.45
CA ALA A 3 0.30 6.00 40.62
C ALA A 3 0.62 5.63 39.16
N CYS A 4 1.87 5.35 38.76
CA CYS A 4 2.12 4.65 37.47
C CYS A 4 3.01 3.39 37.52
N GLU A 5 3.66 3.08 38.64
CA GLU A 5 4.51 1.87 38.75
C GLU A 5 3.85 0.66 39.43
N TYR A 6 2.62 0.81 39.95
CA TYR A 6 2.02 -0.23 40.80
C TYR A 6 1.12 -1.24 40.06
N VAL A 7 0.74 -1.00 38.80
CA VAL A 7 -0.20 -1.90 38.08
C VAL A 7 0.51 -2.90 37.15
N ARG A 8 1.83 -2.78 36.93
CA ARG A 8 2.59 -3.73 36.08
C ARG A 8 3.21 -4.92 36.82
N SER A 9 2.99 -5.02 38.14
CA SER A 9 3.68 -5.99 39.00
C SER A 9 2.88 -7.25 39.37
N LYS A 10 1.57 -7.35 39.10
CA LYS A 10 0.74 -8.47 39.63
C LYS A 10 0.06 -9.39 38.62
N ARG A 11 0.41 -9.36 37.33
CA ARG A 11 -0.10 -10.33 36.34
C ARG A 11 0.95 -11.27 35.73
N LEU A 12 2.14 -11.36 36.34
CA LEU A 12 3.23 -12.24 35.92
C LEU A 12 3.82 -13.10 37.07
N THR A 13 3.10 -13.28 38.17
CA THR A 13 3.56 -14.11 39.31
C THR A 13 2.80 -15.43 39.46
N LYS A 14 2.40 -16.05 38.34
CA LYS A 14 1.90 -17.42 38.33
C LYS A 14 2.45 -18.23 37.16
N PHE A 15 3.76 -18.33 37.04
CA PHE A 15 4.37 -19.44 36.32
C PHE A 15 5.63 -19.90 37.06
N LEU A 16 5.49 -21.09 37.66
CA LEU A 16 6.48 -22.14 37.91
C LEU A 16 7.90 -21.68 38.23
N LYS A 17 8.39 -22.03 39.43
CA LYS A 17 9.83 -22.02 39.76
C LYS A 17 10.59 -22.74 38.63
N PRO A 18 11.41 -22.06 37.81
CA PRO A 18 12.10 -22.72 36.73
C PRO A 18 13.25 -23.54 37.32
N THR A 19 13.36 -24.79 36.90
CA THR A 19 14.53 -25.63 37.17
C THR A 19 15.74 -25.12 36.37
N SER A 20 16.97 -25.39 36.80
CA SER A 20 18.18 -24.84 36.14
C SER A 20 18.24 -25.13 34.63
N SER A 21 17.66 -26.25 34.18
CA SER A 21 17.60 -26.64 32.77
C SER A 21 16.64 -25.80 31.92
N THR A 22 15.58 -25.21 32.50
CA THR A 22 14.67 -24.30 31.78
C THR A 22 15.24 -22.88 31.67
N MET A 23 16.02 -22.45 32.66
CA MET A 23 16.77 -21.19 32.58
C MET A 23 17.89 -21.23 31.55
N VAL A 24 18.64 -22.33 31.46
CA VAL A 24 19.74 -22.50 30.48
C VAL A 24 19.18 -22.54 29.06
N LYS A 25 18.11 -23.30 28.80
CA LYS A 25 17.43 -23.30 27.48
C LYS A 25 16.84 -21.94 27.10
N GLY A 26 16.32 -21.20 28.08
CA GLY A 26 15.91 -19.81 27.89
C GLY A 26 17.10 -18.93 27.49
N CYS A 27 18.21 -19.01 28.23
CA CYS A 27 19.41 -18.22 27.96
C CYS A 27 20.04 -18.55 26.59
N GLU A 28 20.10 -19.83 26.21
CA GLU A 28 20.57 -20.29 24.89
C GLU A 28 19.65 -19.82 23.76
N SER A 29 18.33 -19.92 23.93
CA SER A 29 17.35 -19.48 22.92
C SER A 29 17.35 -17.94 22.77
N TRP A 30 17.48 -17.20 23.86
CA TRP A 30 17.67 -15.74 23.83
C TRP A 30 19.00 -15.35 23.20
N THR A 31 20.09 -16.05 23.50
CA THR A 31 21.41 -15.80 22.89
C THR A 31 21.37 -16.10 21.40
N ILE A 32 20.73 -17.20 20.96
CA ILE A 32 20.58 -17.54 19.55
C ILE A 32 19.70 -16.50 18.82
N MET A 33 18.58 -16.09 19.42
CA MET A 33 17.70 -15.07 18.82
C MET A 33 18.41 -13.71 18.72
N PHE A 34 19.09 -13.28 19.79
CA PHE A 34 19.84 -12.03 19.84
C PHE A 34 21.05 -12.05 18.90
N THR A 35 21.78 -13.18 18.81
CA THR A 35 22.93 -13.33 17.91
C THR A 35 22.50 -13.38 16.45
N ARG A 36 21.41 -14.09 16.12
CA ARG A 36 20.88 -14.14 14.75
C ARG A 36 20.34 -12.79 14.29
N ALA A 37 19.62 -12.07 15.16
CA ALA A 37 19.17 -10.71 14.88
C ALA A 37 20.36 -9.76 14.72
N SER A 38 21.37 -9.87 15.59
CA SER A 38 22.60 -9.07 15.52
C SER A 38 23.36 -9.29 14.21
N LEU A 39 23.52 -10.55 13.79
CA LEU A 39 24.16 -10.86 12.50
C LEU A 39 23.36 -10.28 11.34
N LEU A 40 22.05 -10.46 11.28
CA LEU A 40 21.21 -9.88 10.22
C LEU A 40 21.32 -8.35 10.17
N CYS A 41 21.30 -7.68 11.32
CA CYS A 41 21.54 -6.24 11.40
C CYS A 41 22.93 -5.85 10.89
N MET A 42 23.97 -6.60 11.25
CA MET A 42 25.33 -6.35 10.75
C MET A 42 25.40 -6.50 9.22
N TRP A 43 24.83 -7.57 8.66
CA TRP A 43 24.78 -7.79 7.22
C TRP A 43 23.94 -6.75 6.49
N PHE A 44 22.83 -6.30 7.08
CA PHE A 44 22.03 -5.21 6.54
C PHE A 44 22.80 -3.89 6.52
N VAL A 45 23.49 -3.55 7.62
CA VAL A 45 24.37 -2.38 7.70
C VAL A 45 25.52 -2.45 6.70
N GLU A 46 26.12 -3.63 6.53
CA GLU A 46 27.17 -3.84 5.52
C GLU A 46 26.62 -3.69 4.10
N GLY A 47 25.43 -4.22 3.83
CA GLY A 47 24.73 -4.05 2.55
C GLY A 47 24.47 -2.58 2.22
N LEU A 48 23.99 -1.78 3.19
CA LEU A 48 23.82 -0.33 3.03
C LEU A 48 25.15 0.40 2.77
N ARG A 49 26.28 -0.17 3.20
CA ARG A 49 27.61 0.40 3.01
C ARG A 49 28.11 0.20 1.57
N THR A 50 27.68 -0.86 0.87
CA THR A 50 28.20 -1.24 -0.47
C THR A 50 28.05 -0.16 -1.54
N LEU A 51 27.01 0.67 -1.46
CA LEU A 51 26.75 1.77 -2.41
C LEU A 51 26.93 3.16 -1.79
N GLY A 52 27.58 3.27 -0.62
CA GLY A 52 27.76 4.53 0.11
C GLY A 52 26.52 5.06 0.83
N LEU A 53 25.38 4.39 0.72
CA LEU A 53 24.10 4.82 1.30
C LEU A 53 24.18 4.97 2.83
N LEU A 54 24.94 4.12 3.53
CA LEU A 54 25.13 4.24 4.98
C LEU A 54 25.77 5.57 5.40
N ASP A 55 26.72 6.08 4.61
CA ASP A 55 27.42 7.32 4.92
C ASP A 55 26.50 8.53 4.65
N ASP A 56 25.72 8.48 3.57
CA ASP A 56 24.72 9.50 3.26
C ASP A 56 23.59 9.55 4.31
N LEU A 57 23.12 8.38 4.77
CA LEU A 57 22.15 8.24 5.86
C LEU A 57 22.63 8.93 7.14
N ARG A 58 23.91 8.74 7.51
CA ARG A 58 24.51 9.33 8.71
C ARG A 58 24.76 10.83 8.55
N LYS A 59 25.10 11.27 7.35
CA LYS A 59 25.36 12.68 7.04
C LYS A 59 24.09 13.51 7.00
N ASN A 60 22.98 12.94 6.52
CA ASN A 60 21.70 13.64 6.33
C ASN A 60 20.50 12.86 6.91
N PRO A 61 20.50 12.51 8.21
CA PRO A 61 19.49 11.64 8.80
C PRO A 61 18.06 12.20 8.68
N ALA A 62 17.90 13.51 8.75
CA ALA A 62 16.60 14.17 8.60
C ALA A 62 16.01 14.02 7.18
N MET A 63 16.84 14.09 6.13
CA MET A 63 16.39 13.92 4.73
C MET A 63 16.01 12.47 4.47
N CYS A 64 16.82 11.54 4.99
CA CYS A 64 16.58 10.12 4.79
C CYS A 64 15.39 9.62 5.60
N TYR A 65 15.08 10.23 6.74
CA TYR A 65 13.96 9.83 7.58
C TYR A 65 12.66 9.70 6.77
N SER A 66 12.32 10.68 5.94
CA SER A 66 11.10 10.62 5.10
C SER A 66 11.13 9.55 3.99
N MET A 67 12.32 9.04 3.62
CA MET A 67 12.46 7.96 2.63
C MET A 67 12.28 6.58 3.26
N PHE A 68 12.70 6.40 4.51
CA PHE A 68 12.68 5.12 5.22
C PHE A 68 11.53 5.00 6.22
N VAL A 69 10.97 6.12 6.66
CA VAL A 69 9.90 6.21 7.64
C VAL A 69 8.78 7.04 7.02
N SER A 70 7.78 6.34 6.48
CA SER A 70 6.56 6.99 6.00
C SER A 70 5.62 7.24 7.17
N GLU A 71 5.14 8.47 7.30
CA GLU A 71 4.00 8.76 8.18
C GLU A 71 2.76 8.08 7.59
N GLU A 72 2.06 7.29 8.40
CA GLU A 72 0.80 6.66 8.00
C GLU A 72 -0.27 7.74 7.84
N ARG A 73 -0.33 8.34 6.65
CA ARG A 73 -1.43 9.20 6.23
C ARG A 73 -2.38 8.38 5.34
N PRO A 74 -3.67 8.27 5.70
CA PRO A 74 -4.66 7.63 4.85
C PRO A 74 -4.74 8.29 3.48
N LEU A 75 -4.91 7.49 2.42
CA LEU A 75 -5.12 8.01 1.07
C LEU A 75 -6.46 8.75 1.02
N GLN A 76 -6.48 9.88 0.31
CA GLN A 76 -7.69 10.65 0.04
C GLN A 76 -8.11 10.50 -1.41
N ALA A 77 -9.40 10.72 -1.69
CA ALA A 77 -9.95 10.65 -3.04
C ALA A 77 -9.19 11.58 -4.00
N LYS A 78 -8.80 12.78 -3.52
CA LYS A 78 -8.03 13.77 -4.28
C LYS A 78 -6.64 13.27 -4.67
N ASP A 79 -6.02 12.43 -3.84
CA ASP A 79 -4.67 11.95 -4.07
C ASP A 79 -4.70 11.02 -5.29
N LEU A 80 -5.65 10.08 -5.36
CA LEU A 80 -5.84 9.25 -6.55
C LEU A 80 -6.38 10.03 -7.76
N CYS A 81 -7.24 11.03 -7.57
CA CYS A 81 -7.72 11.86 -8.68
C CYS A 81 -6.61 12.62 -9.42
N THR A 82 -5.56 13.01 -8.69
CA THR A 82 -4.44 13.80 -9.22
C THR A 82 -3.22 12.97 -9.59
N LEU A 83 -3.18 11.71 -9.14
CA LEU A 83 -2.09 10.77 -9.40
C LEU A 83 -1.96 10.41 -10.89
N PHE A 84 -3.09 10.24 -11.58
CA PHE A 84 -3.14 9.69 -12.93
C PHE A 84 -3.24 10.77 -14.01
N GLU A 85 -2.44 10.61 -15.07
CA GLU A 85 -2.68 11.27 -16.35
C GLU A 85 -3.67 10.44 -17.18
N VAL A 86 -4.70 11.08 -17.75
CA VAL A 86 -5.73 10.38 -18.51
C VAL A 86 -5.42 10.39 -19.99
N GLU A 87 -5.30 9.20 -20.59
CA GLU A 87 -5.08 9.02 -22.03
C GLU A 87 -6.42 8.93 -22.76
N PHE A 88 -6.85 10.06 -23.29
CA PHE A 88 -8.13 10.13 -23.99
C PHE A 88 -7.99 9.98 -25.52
N SER A 89 -9.04 9.47 -26.15
CA SER A 89 -9.23 9.45 -27.60
C SER A 89 -9.33 10.87 -28.19
N ALA A 90 -9.21 11.01 -29.52
CA ALA A 90 -9.34 12.31 -30.20
C ALA A 90 -10.61 13.09 -29.80
N GLN A 91 -10.45 14.41 -29.63
CA GLN A 91 -11.54 15.31 -29.27
C GLN A 91 -12.67 15.27 -30.32
N GLY A 92 -13.93 15.36 -29.87
CA GLY A 92 -15.11 15.28 -30.75
C GLY A 92 -15.53 13.85 -31.16
N SER A 93 -14.75 12.82 -30.83
CA SER A 93 -15.15 11.43 -31.09
C SER A 93 -16.21 10.91 -30.10
N ASN A 94 -17.03 9.95 -30.54
CA ASN A 94 -17.95 9.22 -29.65
C ASN A 94 -17.21 8.49 -28.51
N ARG A 95 -15.93 8.13 -28.72
CA ARG A 95 -15.08 7.58 -27.67
C ARG A 95 -14.81 8.63 -26.59
N ARG A 96 -14.36 9.83 -26.96
CA ARG A 96 -14.10 10.92 -26.01
C ARG A 96 -15.30 11.24 -25.11
N ALA A 97 -16.51 11.27 -25.66
CA ALA A 97 -17.71 11.53 -24.87
C ALA A 97 -17.93 10.46 -23.77
N ARG A 98 -17.77 9.18 -24.12
CA ARG A 98 -17.88 8.07 -23.16
C ARG A 98 -16.74 8.08 -22.14
N GLU A 99 -15.52 8.34 -22.57
CA GLU A 99 -14.34 8.44 -21.69
C GLU A 99 -14.51 9.55 -20.64
N ASN A 100 -15.00 10.72 -21.05
CA ASN A 100 -15.28 11.82 -20.11
C ASN A 100 -16.30 11.41 -19.04
N MET A 101 -17.36 10.71 -19.44
CA MET A 101 -18.36 10.17 -18.50
C MET A 101 -17.75 9.15 -17.54
N THR A 102 -16.94 8.22 -18.06
CA THR A 102 -16.22 7.24 -17.24
C THR A 102 -15.27 7.90 -16.23
N ILE A 103 -14.63 9.03 -16.59
CA ILE A 103 -13.81 9.80 -15.64
C ILE A 103 -14.67 10.49 -14.57
N CYS A 104 -15.86 10.97 -14.90
CA CYS A 104 -16.80 11.47 -13.88
C CYS A 104 -17.16 10.35 -12.90
N PHE A 105 -17.56 9.17 -13.41
CA PHE A 105 -17.87 8.01 -12.57
C PHE A 105 -16.68 7.58 -11.71
N TRP A 106 -15.47 7.59 -12.25
CA TRP A 106 -14.24 7.31 -11.49
C TRP A 106 -14.07 8.27 -10.31
N ARG A 107 -14.22 9.58 -10.54
CA ARG A 107 -14.06 10.60 -9.48
C ARG A 107 -15.15 10.49 -8.42
N ASP A 108 -16.40 10.32 -8.83
CA ASP A 108 -17.53 10.16 -7.92
C ASP A 108 -17.36 8.89 -7.07
N TRP A 109 -16.89 7.80 -7.68
CA TRP A 109 -16.63 6.55 -6.97
C TRP A 109 -15.54 6.69 -5.91
N LEU A 110 -14.43 7.39 -6.21
CA LEU A 110 -13.39 7.66 -5.21
C LEU A 110 -13.92 8.48 -4.03
N ILE A 111 -14.82 9.44 -4.27
CA ILE A 111 -15.46 10.23 -3.21
C ILE A 111 -16.39 9.36 -2.35
N ASP A 112 -17.19 8.49 -2.97
CA ASP A 112 -18.05 7.55 -2.23
C ASP A 112 -17.24 6.57 -1.38
N MET A 113 -16.07 6.15 -1.86
CA MET A 113 -15.13 5.33 -1.08
C MET A 113 -14.62 6.07 0.16
N GLU A 114 -14.23 7.34 0.01
CA GLU A 114 -13.77 8.19 1.12
C GLU A 114 -14.86 8.41 2.17
N LYS A 115 -16.15 8.42 1.76
CA LYS A 115 -17.31 8.44 2.67
C LYS A 115 -17.63 7.09 3.32
N GLY A 116 -16.97 6.01 2.93
CA GLY A 116 -17.19 4.66 3.46
C GLY A 116 -18.34 3.87 2.79
N GLU A 117 -18.86 4.33 1.65
CA GLU A 117 -20.02 3.73 0.96
C GLU A 117 -19.65 2.55 0.03
N CYS A 118 -18.37 2.14 0.01
CA CYS A 118 -17.83 1.15 -0.93
C CYS A 118 -17.10 -0.02 -0.25
N SER A 119 -17.33 -0.24 1.05
CA SER A 119 -16.73 -1.36 1.79
C SER A 119 -17.03 -2.72 1.11
N PRO A 120 -16.06 -3.64 1.00
CA PRO A 120 -14.72 -3.62 1.60
C PRO A 120 -13.62 -2.98 0.74
N VAL A 121 -13.94 -2.37 -0.40
CA VAL A 121 -12.94 -1.77 -1.30
C VAL A 121 -12.51 -0.41 -0.74
N THR A 122 -11.20 -0.22 -0.55
CA THR A 122 -10.61 1.03 -0.05
C THR A 122 -9.69 1.68 -1.08
N LEU A 123 -9.31 2.95 -0.86
CA LEU A 123 -8.44 3.70 -1.77
C LEU A 123 -7.05 3.06 -1.85
N GLU A 124 -6.61 2.36 -0.81
CA GLU A 124 -5.39 1.56 -0.80
C GLU A 124 -5.54 0.34 -1.71
N LYS A 125 -6.70 -0.34 -1.73
CA LYS A 125 -6.96 -1.46 -2.65
C LYS A 125 -7.00 -1.02 -4.12
N VAL A 126 -7.63 0.13 -4.37
CA VAL A 126 -7.25 1.15 -5.37
C VAL A 126 -5.85 1.04 -5.97
N LEU A 127 -4.93 1.56 -5.15
CA LEU A 127 -3.54 1.75 -5.48
C LEU A 127 -2.80 0.42 -5.60
N GLU A 128 -3.09 -0.56 -4.73
CA GLU A 128 -2.49 -1.90 -4.76
C GLU A 128 -2.81 -2.61 -6.06
N PHE A 129 -4.09 -2.58 -6.49
CA PHE A 129 -4.51 -3.17 -7.75
C PHE A 129 -3.76 -2.56 -8.93
N THR A 130 -3.56 -1.24 -8.91
CA THR A 130 -2.99 -0.51 -10.05
C THR A 130 -1.46 -0.51 -10.08
N SER A 131 -0.81 -0.50 -8.93
CA SER A 131 0.63 -0.25 -8.79
C SER A 131 1.39 -1.33 -8.03
N GLY A 132 0.68 -2.20 -7.31
CA GLY A 132 1.27 -3.14 -6.35
C GLY A 132 1.69 -2.51 -5.01
N ALA A 133 1.53 -1.20 -4.84
CA ALA A 133 1.82 -0.50 -3.60
C ALA A 133 0.54 -0.04 -2.90
N SER A 134 0.50 -0.11 -1.56
CA SER A 134 -0.61 0.38 -0.74
C SER A 134 -0.53 1.88 -0.45
N VAL A 135 0.63 2.50 -0.71
CA VAL A 135 0.89 3.92 -0.53
C VAL A 135 1.66 4.48 -1.72
N VAL A 136 1.49 5.77 -2.01
CA VAL A 136 2.30 6.44 -3.04
C VAL A 136 3.73 6.59 -2.51
N PRO A 137 4.77 6.10 -3.21
CA PRO A 137 6.15 6.23 -2.74
C PRO A 137 6.54 7.69 -2.51
N PRO A 138 7.41 8.01 -1.53
CA PRO A 138 7.83 9.40 -1.25
C PRO A 138 8.44 10.12 -2.47
N LEU A 139 9.09 9.38 -3.37
CA LEU A 139 9.66 9.90 -4.62
C LEU A 139 8.73 9.74 -5.83
N GLY A 140 7.49 9.28 -5.61
CA GLY A 140 6.54 8.92 -6.65
C GLY A 140 6.87 7.61 -7.35
N PHE A 141 6.11 7.30 -8.40
CA PHE A 141 6.30 6.11 -9.22
C PHE A 141 7.35 6.33 -10.32
N PRO A 142 8.11 5.30 -10.71
CA PRO A 142 9.15 5.42 -11.75
C PRO A 142 8.56 5.74 -13.13
N HIS A 143 7.34 5.28 -13.39
CA HIS A 143 6.54 5.66 -14.54
C HIS A 143 5.38 6.53 -14.09
N ARG A 144 5.03 7.52 -14.92
CA ARG A 144 3.87 8.37 -14.67
C ARG A 144 2.61 7.49 -14.68
N PRO A 145 1.82 7.47 -13.59
CA PRO A 145 0.58 6.70 -13.56
C PRO A 145 -0.40 7.17 -14.62
N GLN A 146 -1.08 6.24 -15.29
CA GLN A 146 -2.02 6.54 -16.37
C GLN A 146 -3.37 5.88 -16.21
N ILE A 147 -4.41 6.56 -16.70
CA ILE A 147 -5.73 5.97 -16.96
C ILE A 147 -5.93 5.80 -18.46
N GLN A 148 -6.28 4.59 -18.86
CA GLN A 148 -6.73 4.22 -20.20
C GLN A 148 -8.15 3.67 -20.15
N PHE A 149 -8.74 3.42 -21.31
CA PHE A 149 -10.13 2.97 -21.44
C PHE A 149 -10.24 1.68 -22.23
N LEU A 150 -11.09 0.77 -21.75
CA LEU A 150 -11.45 -0.48 -22.41
C LEU A 150 -12.73 -0.25 -23.22
N HIS A 151 -12.59 -0.10 -24.53
CA HIS A 151 -13.71 0.23 -25.42
C HIS A 151 -14.45 -1.01 -25.92
N GLU A 152 -13.88 -2.20 -25.73
CA GLU A 152 -14.44 -3.47 -26.15
C GLU A 152 -15.63 -3.88 -25.25
N ALA A 153 -16.76 -4.23 -25.86
CA ALA A 153 -18.01 -4.50 -25.13
C ALA A 153 -17.94 -5.71 -24.18
N ASN A 154 -17.01 -6.64 -24.39
CA ASN A 154 -16.79 -7.79 -23.52
C ASN A 154 -15.87 -7.48 -22.31
N LYS A 155 -15.27 -6.29 -22.26
CA LYS A 155 -14.35 -5.86 -21.19
C LYS A 155 -15.12 -5.06 -20.13
N ILE A 156 -15.81 -5.79 -19.25
CA ILE A 156 -16.67 -5.20 -18.22
C ILE A 156 -15.94 -4.89 -16.90
N PHE A 157 -14.78 -5.52 -16.67
CA PHE A 157 -13.96 -5.35 -15.46
C PHE A 157 -12.75 -4.44 -15.72
N PRO A 158 -12.22 -3.76 -14.69
CA PRO A 158 -10.97 -3.03 -14.80
C PRO A 158 -9.77 -3.96 -15.04
N GLU A 159 -8.75 -3.43 -15.71
CA GLU A 159 -7.45 -4.09 -15.88
C GLU A 159 -6.34 -3.20 -15.34
N ALA A 160 -5.28 -3.80 -14.79
CA ALA A 160 -4.10 -3.09 -14.33
C ALA A 160 -2.83 -3.60 -15.02
N LYS A 161 -1.92 -2.69 -15.33
CA LYS A 161 -0.53 -2.99 -15.69
C LYS A 161 0.38 -2.44 -14.61
N THR A 162 0.61 -3.22 -13.56
CA THR A 162 1.25 -2.76 -12.32
C THR A 162 2.66 -2.20 -12.53
N CYS A 163 3.49 -2.85 -13.35
CA CYS A 163 4.84 -2.35 -13.65
C CYS A 163 4.86 -0.96 -14.30
N GLN A 164 3.80 -0.61 -15.04
CA GLN A 164 3.68 0.66 -15.76
C GLN A 164 2.75 1.64 -15.02
N VAL A 165 2.10 1.20 -13.96
CA VAL A 165 1.08 1.94 -13.20
C VAL A 165 -0.05 2.45 -14.11
N ILE A 166 -0.55 1.57 -14.98
CA ILE A 166 -1.67 1.87 -15.89
C ILE A 166 -2.93 1.19 -15.39
N LEU A 167 -3.95 1.99 -15.07
CA LEU A 167 -5.31 1.53 -14.79
C LEU A 167 -6.16 1.66 -16.06
N ARG A 168 -6.81 0.59 -16.49
CA ARG A 168 -7.71 0.59 -17.65
C ARG A 168 -9.14 0.46 -17.16
N LEU A 169 -9.93 1.51 -17.38
CA LEU A 169 -11.31 1.60 -16.91
C LEU A 169 -12.27 1.00 -17.94
N PRO A 170 -13.24 0.17 -17.51
CA PRO A 170 -14.30 -0.31 -18.39
C PRO A 170 -15.31 0.81 -18.68
N ILE A 171 -15.80 0.85 -19.92
CA ILE A 171 -16.83 1.82 -20.32
C ILE A 171 -18.22 1.28 -19.97
N HIS A 172 -18.86 1.92 -18.99
CA HIS A 172 -20.26 1.67 -18.61
C HIS A 172 -21.10 2.93 -18.81
N ASN A 173 -22.40 2.76 -19.04
CA ASN A 173 -23.36 3.86 -19.26
C ASN A 173 -24.07 4.31 -17.97
N VAL A 174 -24.00 3.51 -16.90
CA VAL A 174 -24.66 3.77 -15.62
C VAL A 174 -23.62 3.68 -14.50
N TYR A 175 -23.67 4.65 -13.59
CA TYR A 175 -22.74 4.75 -12.46
C TYR A 175 -22.74 3.50 -11.56
N ASP A 176 -23.91 3.01 -11.16
CA ASP A 176 -24.00 1.84 -10.28
C ASP A 176 -23.40 0.57 -10.93
N THR A 177 -23.56 0.44 -12.26
CA THR A 177 -22.94 -0.65 -13.01
C THR A 177 -21.42 -0.52 -13.05
N PHE A 178 -20.91 0.69 -13.29
CA PHE A 178 -19.48 1.00 -13.21
C PHE A 178 -18.93 0.65 -11.82
N LYS A 179 -19.54 1.18 -10.76
CA LYS A 179 -19.16 0.96 -9.35
C LYS A 179 -19.11 -0.52 -9.01
N LYS A 180 -20.18 -1.27 -9.36
CA LYS A 180 -20.26 -2.72 -9.11
C LYS A 180 -19.08 -3.47 -9.75
N TYR A 181 -18.84 -3.29 -11.05
CA TYR A 181 -17.81 -4.05 -11.75
C TYR A 181 -16.38 -3.61 -11.41
N MET A 182 -16.18 -2.33 -11.06
CA MET A 182 -14.93 -1.87 -10.49
C MET A 182 -14.61 -2.60 -9.18
N MET A 183 -15.59 -2.66 -8.27
CA MET A 183 -15.43 -3.33 -6.98
C MET A 183 -15.19 -4.84 -7.14
N GLU A 184 -16.01 -5.52 -7.96
CA GLU A 184 -15.85 -6.95 -8.22
C GLU A 184 -14.50 -7.27 -8.85
N GLY A 185 -14.07 -6.49 -9.86
CA GLY A 185 -12.80 -6.72 -10.56
C GLY A 185 -11.58 -6.55 -9.65
N ILE A 186 -11.60 -5.55 -8.76
CA ILE A 186 -10.50 -5.32 -7.81
C ILE A 186 -10.46 -6.41 -6.74
N MET A 187 -11.62 -6.81 -6.20
CA MET A 187 -11.69 -7.83 -5.16
C MET A 187 -11.34 -9.23 -5.63
N GLN A 188 -11.63 -9.54 -6.89
CA GLN A 188 -11.37 -10.85 -7.50
C GLN A 188 -10.00 -10.92 -8.17
N ALA A 189 -9.28 -9.80 -8.28
CA ALA A 189 -7.94 -9.79 -8.83
C ALA A 189 -7.02 -10.67 -7.99
N PRO A 190 -6.24 -11.59 -8.59
CA PRO A 190 -5.23 -12.32 -7.84
C PRO A 190 -4.20 -11.32 -7.32
N GLY A 191 -4.21 -11.08 -6.01
CA GLY A 191 -3.23 -10.19 -5.38
C GLY A 191 -1.81 -10.74 -5.56
N PHE A 192 -0.82 -9.84 -5.60
CA PHE A 192 0.57 -10.23 -5.43
C PHE A 192 0.77 -10.66 -3.96
N GLY A 193 1.05 -11.95 -3.73
CA GLY A 193 1.47 -12.45 -2.42
C GLY A 193 0.35 -12.68 -1.41
N VAL A 194 -0.68 -13.44 -1.77
CA VAL A 194 -1.46 -14.14 -0.74
C VAL A 194 -0.50 -15.09 0.00
N PRO A 195 -0.46 -15.11 1.35
CA PRO A 195 0.48 -15.92 2.14
C PRO A 195 0.47 -17.42 1.81
#